data_AF-A0A6J1P7F0-F1
#
_entry.id   AF-A0A6J1P7F0-F1
#
_cell.length_a   1.000
_cell.length_b   1.000
_cell.length_c   1.000
_cell.angle_alpha   90.00
_cell.angle_beta   90.00
_cell.angle_gamma   90.00
#
_symmetry.space_group_name_H-M   'P 1'
#
loop_
_entity.id
_entity.type
_entity.pdbx_description
1 polymer ?
#
loop_
_entity_poly.entity_id
_entity_poly.type
_entity_poly.pdbx_seq_one_letter_code
_entity_poly.pdbx_strand_id
1 'polypeptide(L)'
;MYAAADAMATIARVLELETDKFESTRDQLGDEDLLNELHWSPHTQTYADFGLHTDGVRFVRQQSKNPQEGSKVVRSVTIAPQPRLVTSAFGELFTYYDSL
;
A
#
# COMPACT_ATOMS: atom_id res chain seq x y z
N MET A 1 -6.90 -4.93 8.28
CA MET A 1 -8.14 -5.72 8.20
C MET A 1 -8.07 -6.97 9.08
N TYR A 2 -6.99 -7.76 9.02
CA TYR A 2 -6.80 -8.93 9.90
C TYR A 2 -7.10 -8.66 11.39
N ALA A 3 -6.43 -7.68 11.99
CA ALA A 3 -6.60 -7.35 13.41
C ALA A 3 -8.04 -6.98 13.79
N ALA A 4 -8.80 -6.38 12.87
CA ALA A 4 -10.21 -6.09 13.09
C ALA A 4 -11.06 -7.36 13.05
N ALA A 5 -10.81 -8.26 12.10
CA ALA A 5 -11.49 -9.55 12.03
C ALA A 5 -11.22 -10.40 13.27
N ASP A 6 -9.97 -10.43 13.74
CA ASP A 6 -9.58 -11.14 14.97
C ASP A 6 -10.22 -10.54 16.23
N ALA A 7 -10.23 -9.21 16.35
CA ALA A 7 -10.91 -8.52 17.44
C ALA A 7 -12.42 -8.81 17.43
N MET A 8 -13.06 -8.79 16.26
CA MET A 8 -14.49 -9.08 16.13
C MET A 8 -14.83 -10.54 16.45
N ALA A 9 -13.99 -11.49 16.02
CA ALA A 9 -14.13 -12.89 16.41
C ALA A 9 -14.03 -13.06 17.94
N THR A 10 -13.08 -12.35 18.56
CA THR A 10 -12.88 -12.37 20.02
C THR A 10 -14.08 -11.77 20.77
N ILE A 11 -14.58 -10.62 20.33
CA ILE A 11 -15.76 -9.97 20.94
C ILE A 11 -17.00 -10.85 20.79
N ALA A 12 -17.24 -11.40 19.59
CA ALA A 12 -18.39 -12.27 19.33
C ALA A 12 -18.36 -13.52 20.24
N ARG A 13 -17.18 -14.13 20.42
CA ARG A 13 -16.99 -15.27 21.32
C ARG A 13 -17.33 -14.94 22.78
N VAL A 14 -16.91 -13.76 23.27
CA VAL A 14 -17.19 -13.30 24.65
C VAL A 14 -18.68 -13.03 24.87
N LEU A 15 -19.38 -12.56 23.84
CA LEU A 15 -20.80 -12.26 23.89
C LEU A 15 -21.70 -13.46 23.57
N GLU A 16 -21.11 -14.65 23.37
CA GLU A 16 -21.82 -15.87 22.95
C GLU A 16 -22.63 -15.66 21.65
N LEU A 17 -22.07 -14.86 20.73
CA LEU A 17 -22.62 -14.60 19.40
C LEU A 17 -21.90 -15.43 18.33
N GLU A 18 -22.49 -15.51 17.14
CA GLU A 18 -21.93 -16.20 15.98
C GLU A 18 -20.54 -15.63 15.59
N THR A 19 -19.54 -16.50 15.45
CA THR A 19 -18.14 -16.13 15.14
C THR A 19 -17.73 -16.42 13.70
N ASP A 20 -18.43 -17.32 12.99
CA ASP A 20 -18.00 -17.94 11.73
C ASP A 20 -17.50 -16.94 10.69
N LYS A 21 -18.26 -15.86 10.45
CA LYS A 21 -17.87 -14.84 9.46
C LYS A 21 -16.57 -14.11 9.82
N PHE A 22 -16.32 -13.87 11.10
CA PHE A 22 -15.14 -13.15 11.56
C PHE A 22 -13.92 -14.06 11.58
N GLU A 23 -14.10 -15.31 12.00
CA GLU A 23 -13.04 -16.33 12.00
C GLU A 23 -12.64 -16.67 10.57
N SER A 24 -13.60 -16.91 9.67
CA SER A 24 -13.33 -17.12 8.25
C SER A 24 -12.55 -15.96 7.62
N THR A 25 -12.93 -14.71 7.92
CA THR A 25 -12.23 -13.52 7.43
C THR A 25 -10.83 -13.40 8.02
N ARG A 26 -10.67 -13.65 9.33
CA ARG A 26 -9.37 -13.64 10.01
C ARG A 26 -8.45 -14.68 9.38
N ASP A 27 -8.92 -15.90 9.21
CA ASP A 27 -8.12 -17.02 8.70
C ASP A 27 -7.67 -16.75 7.26
N GLN A 28 -8.56 -16.23 6.40
CA GLN A 28 -8.20 -15.81 5.05
C GLN A 28 -7.16 -14.68 5.03
N LEU A 29 -7.29 -13.69 5.91
CA LEU A 29 -6.36 -12.54 5.98
C LEU A 29 -5.06 -12.87 6.73
N GLY A 30 -5.01 -13.99 7.44
CA GLY A 30 -3.86 -14.48 8.20
C GLY A 30 -3.00 -15.48 7.42
N ASP A 31 -3.40 -15.83 6.20
CA ASP A 31 -2.60 -16.67 5.31
C ASP A 31 -1.35 -15.91 4.85
N GLU A 32 -0.20 -16.28 5.43
CA GLU A 32 1.09 -15.66 5.14
C GLU A 32 1.58 -15.93 3.72
N ASP A 33 1.25 -17.09 3.15
CA ASP A 33 1.65 -17.44 1.78
C ASP A 33 0.90 -16.54 0.78
N LEU A 34 -0.41 -16.36 1.00
CA LEU A 34 -1.22 -15.43 0.21
C LEU A 34 -0.77 -13.97 0.39
N LEU A 35 -0.42 -13.57 1.62
CA LEU A 35 0.11 -12.23 1.89
C LEU A 35 1.43 -11.99 1.13
N ASN A 36 2.33 -12.97 1.15
CA ASN A 36 3.60 -12.92 0.43
C ASN A 36 3.38 -12.86 -1.08
N GLU A 37 2.48 -13.69 -1.62
CA GLU A 37 2.14 -13.69 -3.04
C GLU A 37 1.68 -12.30 -3.52
N LEU A 38 0.86 -11.62 -2.72
CA LEU A 38 0.23 -10.36 -3.12
C LEU A 38 1.09 -9.12 -2.85
N HIS A 39 1.89 -9.11 -1.79
CA HIS A 39 2.53 -7.89 -1.29
C HIS A 39 4.04 -7.97 -1.12
N TRP A 40 4.66 -9.15 -1.14
CA TRP A 40 6.11 -9.26 -0.94
C TRP A 40 6.88 -8.88 -2.19
N SER A 41 7.76 -7.89 -2.07
CA SER A 41 8.72 -7.51 -3.11
C SER A 41 10.05 -8.26 -2.86
N PRO A 42 10.42 -9.24 -3.70
CA PRO A 42 11.73 -9.91 -3.57
C PRO A 42 12.89 -8.98 -3.91
N HIS A 43 12.64 -7.88 -4.64
CA HIS A 43 13.66 -6.92 -5.02
C HIS A 43 14.09 -6.02 -3.87
N THR A 44 13.13 -5.57 -3.05
CA THR A 44 13.40 -4.69 -1.91
C THR A 44 13.39 -5.42 -0.57
N GLN A 45 13.01 -6.70 -0.54
CA GLN A 45 12.83 -7.49 0.69
C GLN A 45 11.89 -6.80 1.69
N THR A 46 10.82 -6.22 1.16
CA THR A 46 9.79 -5.54 1.94
C THR A 46 8.42 -5.90 1.38
N TYR A 47 7.39 -5.78 2.21
CA TYR A 47 6.04 -5.66 1.70
C TYR A 47 5.89 -4.33 0.92
N ALA A 48 4.95 -4.26 -0.01
CA ALA A 48 4.67 -3.07 -0.78
C ALA A 48 3.21 -3.05 -1.24
N ASP A 49 2.69 -1.84 -1.47
CA ASP A 49 1.40 -1.68 -2.13
C ASP A 49 1.50 -2.09 -3.60
N PHE A 50 0.44 -2.68 -4.14
CA PHE A 50 0.31 -2.93 -5.56
C PHE A 50 -0.56 -1.85 -6.20
N GLY A 51 -0.11 -1.28 -7.32
CA GLY A 51 -0.90 -0.28 -8.02
C GLY A 51 -0.34 0.10 -9.38
N LEU A 52 -1.07 0.98 -10.06
CA LEU A 52 -0.63 1.57 -11.33
C LEU A 52 0.41 2.66 -11.04
N HIS A 53 1.70 2.30 -11.11
CA HIS A 53 2.79 3.11 -10.56
C HIS A 53 3.90 3.43 -11.57
N THR A 54 4.55 4.59 -11.39
CA THR A 54 5.74 5.04 -12.13
C THR A 54 6.60 5.94 -11.27
N ASP A 55 7.91 5.73 -11.33
CA ASP A 55 8.91 6.63 -10.72
C ASP A 55 9.28 7.78 -11.66
N GLY A 56 8.84 7.71 -12.92
CA GLY A 56 9.03 8.75 -13.94
C GLY A 56 8.10 9.92 -13.67
N VAL A 57 8.26 10.59 -12.53
CA VAL A 57 7.51 11.77 -12.12
C VAL A 57 8.49 12.84 -11.68
N ARG A 58 8.26 14.08 -12.10
CA ARG A 58 9.08 15.22 -11.69
C ARG A 58 8.27 16.50 -11.61
N PHE A 59 8.79 17.46 -10.87
CA PHE A 59 8.27 18.81 -10.87
C PHE A 59 8.84 19.61 -12.06
N VAL A 60 7.96 20.24 -12.82
CA VAL A 60 8.34 21.14 -13.92
C VAL A 60 7.72 22.51 -13.71
N ARG A 61 8.46 23.56 -14.08
CA ARG A 61 7.91 24.93 -14.13
C ARG A 61 7.15 25.09 -15.44
N GLN A 62 5.85 25.27 -15.34
CA GLN A 62 4.99 25.62 -16.46
C GLN A 62 4.85 27.13 -16.52
N GLN A 63 5.34 27.73 -17.61
CA GLN A 63 5.07 29.14 -17.89
C GLN A 63 3.59 29.31 -18.21
N SER A 64 2.97 30.32 -17.58
CA SER A 64 1.62 30.75 -17.88
C SER A 64 1.57 31.30 -19.31
N LYS A 65 0.45 31.08 -19.99
CA LYS A 65 0.19 31.75 -21.28
C LYS A 65 -0.17 33.22 -21.10
N ASN A 66 -0.58 33.60 -19.88
CA ASN A 66 -0.94 34.96 -19.51
C ASN A 66 0.23 35.61 -18.76
N PRO A 67 0.87 36.67 -19.29
CA PRO A 67 2.06 37.29 -18.67
C PRO A 67 1.84 37.83 -17.25
N GLN A 68 0.58 38.04 -16.84
CA GLN A 68 0.26 38.48 -15.48
C GLN A 68 0.21 37.34 -14.45
N GLU A 69 0.08 36.09 -14.90
CA GLU A 69 0.16 34.92 -14.02
C GLU A 69 1.61 34.48 -13.90
N GLY A 70 2.11 34.27 -12.68
CA GLY A 70 3.46 33.73 -12.47
C GLY A 70 3.60 32.28 -12.95
N SER A 71 4.83 31.80 -13.09
CA SER A 71 5.09 30.39 -13.40
C SER A 71 4.59 29.48 -12.27
N LYS A 72 3.90 28.39 -12.62
CA LYS A 72 3.43 27.37 -11.65
C LYS A 72 4.31 26.13 -11.71
N VAL A 73 4.59 25.53 -10.56
CA VAL A 73 5.22 24.20 -10.49
C VAL A 73 4.12 23.15 -10.57
N VAL A 74 4.22 22.22 -11.53
CA VAL A 74 3.27 21.13 -11.73
C VAL A 74 4.00 19.78 -11.75
N ARG A 75 3.31 18.73 -11.32
CA ARG A 75 3.78 17.35 -11.47
C ARG A 75 3.64 16.93 -12.93
N SER A 76 4.71 16.42 -13.50
CA SER A 76 4.76 15.88 -14.86
C SER A 76 5.17 14.42 -14.82
N VAL A 77 4.46 13.59 -15.58
CA VAL A 77 4.75 12.16 -15.77
C VAL A 77 5.60 12.01 -17.03
N THR A 78 6.79 11.45 -16.90
CA THR A 78 7.76 11.23 -17.99
C THR A 78 7.76 9.78 -18.48
N ILE A 79 7.27 8.84 -17.67
CA ILE A 79 7.17 7.41 -18.02
C ILE A 79 5.76 6.95 -17.68
N ALA A 80 5.07 6.30 -18.62
CA ALA A 80 3.72 5.78 -18.41
C ALA A 80 3.70 4.77 -17.24
N PRO A 81 2.74 4.87 -16.31
CA PRO A 81 2.64 3.95 -15.19
C PRO A 81 2.24 2.55 -15.63
N GLN A 82 2.67 1.55 -14.86
CA GLN A 82 2.38 0.15 -15.09
C GLN A 82 1.90 -0.50 -13.78
N PRO A 83 1.02 -1.52 -13.84
CA PRO A 83 0.66 -2.30 -12.66
C PRO A 83 1.90 -2.99 -12.09
N ARG A 84 2.33 -2.59 -10.88
CA ARG A 84 3.51 -3.14 -10.21
C ARG A 84 3.47 -2.86 -8.71
N LEU A 85 4.33 -3.54 -7.96
CA LEU A 85 4.62 -3.19 -6.58
C LEU A 85 5.29 -1.82 -6.49
N VAL A 86 4.82 -0.99 -5.57
CA VAL A 86 5.31 0.36 -5.31
C VAL A 86 6.53 0.28 -4.39
N THR A 87 7.70 0.02 -4.99
CA THR A 87 8.94 -0.24 -4.23
C THR A 87 9.84 1.00 -4.04
N SER A 88 9.44 2.16 -4.58
CA SER A 88 10.21 3.40 -4.50
C SER A 88 9.78 4.33 -3.36
N ALA A 89 8.66 4.02 -2.71
CA ALA A 89 8.19 4.73 -1.54
C ALA A 89 8.84 4.11 -0.29
N PHE A 90 9.87 4.76 0.24
CA PHE A 90 10.47 4.40 1.52
C PHE A 90 9.80 5.21 2.65
N GLY A 91 9.36 4.55 3.72
CA GLY A 91 8.68 5.18 4.86
C GLY A 91 8.38 4.19 6.00
N GLU A 92 7.80 4.67 7.12
CA GLU A 92 7.59 3.92 8.38
C GLU A 92 6.86 2.57 8.23
N LEU A 93 6.11 2.38 7.14
CA LEU A 93 5.43 1.11 6.83
C LEU A 93 6.38 -0.05 6.52
N PHE A 94 7.66 0.22 6.21
CA PHE A 94 8.57 -0.80 5.63
C PHE A 94 9.94 -0.88 6.31
N THR A 95 10.18 -0.15 7.40
CA THR A 95 11.48 -0.12 8.10
C THR A 95 11.55 -1.06 9.30
N TYR A 96 11.21 -2.35 9.18
CA TYR A 96 11.37 -3.30 10.31
C TYR A 96 11.52 -4.76 9.85
N TYR A 97 12.53 -5.08 9.04
CA TYR A 97 12.98 -6.48 8.86
C TYR A 97 14.50 -6.58 8.65
N ASP A 98 15.27 -5.69 9.27
CA ASP A 98 16.73 -5.78 9.26
C ASP A 98 17.29 -5.61 10.68
N SER A 99 17.03 -6.61 11.52
CA SER A 99 17.69 -6.83 12.81
C SER A 99 17.56 -8.31 13.16
N LEU A 100 18.68 -9.01 13.09
CA LEU A 100 18.90 -10.41 13.43
C LEU A 100 18.44 -10.79 14.85
#